data_AF-A0A4S2LFX3-F1
#
_entry.id   AF-A0A4S2LFX3-F1
#
_cell.length_a   1.000
_cell.length_b   1.000
_cell.length_c   1.000
_cell.angle_alpha   90.00
_cell.angle_beta   90.00
_cell.angle_gamma   90.00
#
_symmetry.space_group_name_H-M   'P 1'
#
loop_
_entity.id
_entity.type
_entity.pdbx_description
1 polymer ?
#
loop_
_entity_poly.entity_id
_entity_poly.type
_entity_poly.pdbx_seq_one_letter_code
_entity_poly.pdbx_strand_id
1 'polypeptide(L)'
;MVNERLTGQSSSHGKSTEPSSKDNALISTFSQHASLETEPLMHDERKKASRAARRREKRANERRAQEQALAKAASCSSNSIRSKELKSIEQRLGERNLRLCEVPSDGDCLYSSVAHQLRIQKRTVQDILDINGCGSRISEFLNDPITSQTLRLVTAEYVRKNADDFLPFMFAPETGEPLTTDEFFNYCDDIEKPSTWGGQLEVSLYIYVSMSYFCIR
;
A
#
# COMPACT_ATOMS: atom_id res chain seq x y z
N MET A 1 -17.16 57.53 -30.19
CA MET A 1 -15.71 57.80 -30.08
C MET A 1 -15.05 56.51 -29.64
N VAL A 2 -14.04 55.93 -30.31
CA VAL A 2 -12.66 56.40 -30.57
C VAL A 2 -11.89 56.79 -29.29
N ASN A 3 -10.64 56.39 -29.01
CA ASN A 3 -9.65 55.46 -29.63
C ASN A 3 -8.48 55.27 -28.58
N GLU A 4 -7.39 54.47 -28.69
CA GLU A 4 -6.77 53.59 -29.72
C GLU A 4 -5.65 52.67 -29.12
N ARG A 5 -5.11 51.70 -29.92
CA ARG A 5 -3.71 51.12 -29.88
C ARG A 5 -3.31 50.18 -28.71
N LEU A 6 -2.41 49.17 -28.86
CA LEU A 6 -1.64 48.63 -30.03
C LEU A 6 -1.18 47.14 -29.81
N THR A 7 -1.15 46.33 -30.89
CA THR A 7 -0.30 45.14 -31.26
C THR A 7 0.28 44.14 -30.22
N GLY A 8 0.46 42.83 -30.50
CA GLY A 8 0.02 42.01 -31.66
C GLY A 8 1.02 40.90 -32.13
N GLN A 9 0.50 39.82 -32.74
CA GLN A 9 1.17 38.87 -33.69
C GLN A 9 2.38 38.00 -33.21
N SER A 10 2.95 37.11 -34.04
CA SER A 10 2.48 35.75 -34.43
C SER A 10 3.45 34.98 -35.38
N SER A 11 3.59 33.65 -35.22
CA SER A 11 3.88 32.64 -36.29
C SER A 11 5.27 32.48 -37.01
N SER A 12 6.01 31.41 -36.66
CA SER A 12 6.63 30.40 -37.58
C SER A 12 7.87 30.65 -38.48
N HIS A 13 8.59 29.56 -38.84
CA HIS A 13 9.69 29.40 -39.84
C HIS A 13 11.02 30.17 -39.56
N GLY A 14 12.22 29.91 -40.12
CA GLY A 14 12.85 28.93 -41.06
C GLY A 14 14.28 29.44 -41.47
N LYS A 15 15.22 28.79 -42.21
CA LYS A 15 15.45 27.41 -42.74
C LYS A 15 16.88 27.35 -43.43
N SER A 16 17.54 26.17 -43.51
CA SER A 16 18.76 25.85 -44.34
C SER A 16 20.13 26.38 -43.80
N THR A 17 21.36 26.04 -44.28
CA THR A 17 21.91 25.44 -45.54
C THR A 17 23.16 24.53 -45.41
N GLU A 18 23.46 23.79 -46.50
CA GLU A 18 24.68 23.14 -47.10
C GLU A 18 26.13 23.66 -46.76
N PRO A 19 27.28 23.04 -47.22
CA PRO A 19 27.52 22.23 -48.46
C PRO A 19 28.50 21.01 -48.43
N SER A 20 28.87 20.50 -49.63
CA SER A 20 29.61 19.25 -49.93
C SER A 20 31.13 19.35 -50.12
N SER A 21 31.85 18.20 -50.15
CA SER A 21 33.05 17.94 -50.99
C SER A 21 33.34 16.42 -51.16
N LYS A 22 34.37 16.04 -51.94
CA LYS A 22 34.57 14.71 -52.56
C LYS A 22 36.01 14.13 -52.40
N ASP A 23 36.23 12.95 -53.02
CA ASP A 23 37.50 12.43 -53.59
C ASP A 23 38.56 11.86 -52.62
N ASN A 24 39.44 10.89 -52.98
CA ASN A 24 39.37 9.72 -53.91
C ASN A 24 40.50 8.69 -53.54
N ALA A 25 40.64 7.57 -54.27
CA ALA A 25 41.61 6.47 -54.03
C ALA A 25 43.10 6.82 -54.34
N LEU A 26 44.10 5.99 -53.99
CA LEU A 26 44.69 4.86 -54.77
C LEU A 26 46.01 4.41 -54.02
N ILE A 27 46.66 3.23 -54.11
CA ILE A 27 46.47 1.86 -54.67
C ILE A 27 47.49 0.89 -53.96
N SER A 28 47.48 -0.45 -54.19
CA SER A 28 48.65 -1.40 -54.23
C SER A 28 48.47 -2.74 -53.45
N THR A 29 48.89 -3.96 -53.85
CA THR A 29 49.24 -4.61 -55.17
C THR A 29 49.30 -6.16 -54.98
N PHE A 30 49.05 -6.95 -56.05
CA PHE A 30 49.31 -8.41 -56.22
C PHE A 30 48.45 -9.40 -55.39
N SER A 31 48.29 -10.69 -55.76
CA SER A 31 48.94 -11.51 -56.82
C SER A 31 47.95 -12.45 -57.55
N GLN A 32 48.38 -13.13 -58.61
CA GLN A 32 47.62 -14.13 -59.41
C GLN A 32 48.34 -15.48 -59.45
N HIS A 33 47.62 -16.63 -59.49
CA HIS A 33 47.89 -17.73 -60.44
C HIS A 33 46.89 -18.91 -60.42
N ALA A 34 46.87 -19.63 -61.55
CA ALA A 34 46.50 -21.05 -61.76
C ALA A 34 45.01 -21.50 -61.69
N SER A 35 44.74 -22.60 -62.41
CA SER A 35 43.43 -23.17 -62.75
C SER A 35 43.24 -24.58 -62.17
N LEU A 36 41.99 -25.08 -62.06
CA LEU A 36 41.58 -26.48 -62.38
C LEU A 36 40.06 -26.74 -62.22
N GLU A 37 39.48 -27.38 -63.24
CA GLU A 37 38.33 -28.33 -63.35
C GLU A 37 37.08 -28.32 -62.40
N THR A 38 35.92 -28.03 -63.02
CA THR A 38 34.56 -28.63 -62.90
C THR A 38 33.84 -28.90 -61.55
N GLU A 39 32.68 -28.21 -61.38
CA GLU A 39 31.38 -28.61 -60.75
C GLU A 39 31.32 -29.13 -59.27
N PRO A 40 30.16 -29.05 -58.57
CA PRO A 40 28.85 -28.52 -58.99
C PRO A 40 28.29 -27.35 -58.14
N LEU A 41 27.22 -26.73 -58.63
CA LEU A 41 26.48 -25.65 -57.96
C LEU A 41 25.75 -26.09 -56.67
N MET A 42 26.08 -25.49 -55.53
CA MET A 42 25.24 -25.49 -54.31
C MET A 42 24.55 -24.13 -54.09
N HIS A 43 23.24 -24.06 -54.31
CA HIS A 43 22.42 -22.90 -53.97
C HIS A 43 22.01 -22.92 -52.48
N ASP A 44 22.49 -21.95 -51.70
CA ASP A 44 21.98 -21.67 -50.35
C ASP A 44 20.63 -20.93 -50.41
N GLU A 45 19.59 -21.66 -50.81
CA GLU A 45 18.21 -21.18 -50.93
C GLU A 45 17.55 -21.00 -49.54
N ARG A 46 18.04 -20.01 -48.78
CA ARG A 46 17.43 -19.54 -47.52
C ARG A 46 16.12 -18.79 -47.78
N LYS A 47 15.09 -19.56 -48.18
CA LYS A 47 13.73 -19.13 -48.49
C LYS A 47 13.12 -18.28 -47.37
N LYS A 48 13.06 -16.96 -47.59
CA LYS A 48 12.53 -15.97 -46.65
C LYS A 48 11.07 -16.29 -46.31
N ALA A 49 10.79 -16.57 -45.04
CA ALA A 49 9.46 -16.96 -44.57
C ALA A 49 8.37 -15.91 -44.93
N SER A 50 7.22 -16.39 -45.41
CA SER A 50 6.13 -15.54 -45.90
C SER A 50 5.68 -14.48 -44.90
N ARG A 51 5.31 -13.30 -45.41
CA ARG A 51 4.74 -12.18 -44.63
C ARG A 51 3.51 -12.59 -43.80
N ALA A 52 2.80 -13.65 -44.19
CA ALA A 52 1.71 -14.25 -43.41
C ALA A 52 2.21 -15.13 -42.26
N ALA A 53 3.27 -15.92 -42.45
CA ALA A 53 3.88 -16.75 -41.41
C ALA A 53 4.46 -15.87 -40.29
N ARG A 54 5.28 -14.88 -40.65
CA ARG A 54 5.86 -13.90 -39.69
C ARG A 54 4.81 -13.14 -38.88
N ARG A 55 3.60 -12.93 -39.42
CA ARG A 55 2.45 -12.34 -38.71
C ARG A 55 1.81 -13.30 -37.69
N ARG A 56 1.73 -14.60 -38.01
CA ARG A 56 1.24 -15.64 -37.08
C ARG A 56 2.23 -15.87 -35.95
N GLU A 57 3.50 -16.00 -36.29
CA GLU A 57 4.63 -16.15 -35.36
C GLU A 57 4.73 -15.00 -34.37
N LYS A 58 4.69 -13.74 -34.84
CA LYS A 58 4.67 -12.55 -33.97
C LYS A 58 3.54 -12.64 -32.93
N ARG A 59 2.30 -12.93 -33.36
CA ARG A 59 1.14 -13.06 -32.46
C ARG A 59 1.27 -14.23 -31.47
N ALA A 60 1.88 -15.34 -31.88
CA ALA A 60 2.13 -16.48 -31.01
C ALA A 60 3.20 -16.14 -29.94
N ASN A 61 4.23 -15.38 -30.31
CA ASN A 61 5.26 -14.94 -29.37
C ASN A 61 4.75 -13.85 -28.41
N GLU A 62 3.93 -12.92 -28.89
CA GLU A 62 3.24 -11.92 -28.07
C GLU A 62 2.32 -12.58 -27.03
N ARG A 63 1.52 -13.57 -27.45
CA ARG A 63 0.68 -14.36 -26.53
C ARG A 63 1.52 -15.11 -25.49
N ARG A 64 2.56 -15.83 -25.92
CA ARG A 64 3.45 -16.56 -25.01
C ARG A 64 4.12 -15.63 -24.00
N ALA A 65 4.51 -14.42 -24.42
CA ALA A 65 5.07 -13.41 -23.52
C ALA A 65 4.04 -12.90 -22.49
N GLN A 66 2.79 -12.70 -22.89
CA GLN A 66 1.68 -12.34 -21.99
C GLN A 66 1.37 -13.46 -21.00
N GLU A 67 1.27 -14.71 -21.45
CA GLU A 67 1.08 -15.91 -20.61
C GLU A 67 2.22 -16.06 -19.60
N GLN A 68 3.48 -15.88 -20.03
CA GLN A 68 4.64 -15.89 -19.14
C GLN A 68 4.67 -14.72 -18.16
N ALA A 69 4.17 -13.53 -18.54
CA ALA A 69 4.06 -12.39 -17.63
C ALA A 69 3.01 -12.63 -16.54
N LEU A 70 1.83 -13.16 -16.91
CA LEU A 70 0.79 -13.57 -15.95
C LEU A 70 1.31 -14.66 -15.00
N ALA A 71 1.95 -15.71 -15.54
CA ALA A 71 2.50 -16.79 -14.74
C ALA A 71 3.57 -16.30 -13.75
N LYS A 72 4.45 -15.40 -14.17
CA LYS A 72 5.45 -14.76 -13.30
C LYS A 72 4.78 -13.94 -12.20
N ALA A 73 3.81 -13.07 -12.54
CA ALA A 73 3.08 -12.27 -11.55
C ALA A 73 2.38 -13.15 -10.49
N ALA A 74 1.71 -14.23 -10.92
CA ALA A 74 1.10 -15.21 -10.02
C ALA A 74 2.13 -15.91 -9.11
N SER A 75 3.27 -16.34 -9.66
CA SER A 75 4.34 -17.01 -8.89
C SER A 75 5.06 -16.08 -7.89
N CYS A 76 5.17 -14.78 -8.21
CA CYS A 76 5.74 -13.78 -7.32
C CYS A 76 4.81 -13.44 -6.15
N SER A 77 3.49 -13.42 -6.40
CA SER A 77 2.48 -13.16 -5.36
C SER A 77 2.57 -14.19 -4.23
N SER A 78 2.52 -15.50 -4.55
CA SER A 78 2.54 -16.58 -3.55
C SER A 78 3.87 -16.73 -2.79
N ASN A 79 4.96 -16.21 -3.36
CA ASN A 79 6.32 -16.25 -2.82
C ASN A 79 6.80 -14.92 -2.21
N SER A 80 5.93 -13.90 -2.13
CA SER A 80 6.27 -12.59 -1.57
C SER A 80 6.72 -12.70 -0.10
N ILE A 81 7.48 -11.71 0.36
CA ILE A 81 7.96 -11.65 1.76
C ILE A 81 6.75 -11.63 2.72
N ARG A 82 5.80 -10.73 2.48
CA ARG A 82 4.49 -10.65 3.18
C ARG A 82 3.78 -12.00 3.25
N SER A 83 3.73 -12.75 2.15
CA SER A 83 3.06 -14.07 2.09
C SER A 83 3.81 -15.18 2.82
N LYS A 84 5.08 -14.99 3.18
CA LYS A 84 5.88 -15.90 4.01
C LYS A 84 5.80 -15.52 5.48
N GLU A 85 5.83 -14.23 5.78
CA GLU A 85 5.63 -13.66 7.13
C GLU A 85 4.24 -14.03 7.66
N LEU A 86 3.18 -13.82 6.87
CA LEU A 86 1.82 -14.14 7.25
C LEU A 86 1.65 -15.63 7.60
N LYS A 87 2.19 -16.54 6.77
CA LYS A 87 2.16 -17.99 7.04
C LYS A 87 2.95 -18.39 8.28
N SER A 88 4.06 -17.70 8.56
CA SER A 88 4.87 -17.91 9.78
C SER A 88 4.10 -17.47 11.03
N ILE A 89 3.32 -16.38 10.94
CA ILE A 89 2.42 -15.92 12.00
C ILE A 89 1.25 -16.91 12.18
N GLU A 90 0.56 -17.28 11.10
CA GLU A 90 -0.53 -18.26 11.10
C GLU A 90 -0.12 -19.60 11.73
N GLN A 91 1.07 -20.12 11.39
CA GLN A 91 1.61 -21.34 12.00
C GLN A 91 1.77 -21.20 13.52
N ARG A 92 2.42 -20.11 13.97
CA ARG A 92 2.66 -19.84 15.40
C ARG A 92 1.37 -19.59 16.19
N LEU A 93 0.32 -19.08 15.56
CA LEU A 93 -1.02 -18.97 16.14
C LEU A 93 -1.70 -20.34 16.21
N GLY A 94 -1.62 -21.14 15.15
CA GLY A 94 -2.16 -22.51 15.10
C GLY A 94 -1.55 -23.44 16.16
N GLU A 95 -0.24 -23.35 16.41
CA GLU A 95 0.47 -24.02 17.51
C GLU A 95 -0.14 -23.72 18.91
N ARG A 96 -0.86 -22.61 19.05
CA ARG A 96 -1.51 -22.14 20.29
C ARG A 96 -3.03 -22.27 20.25
N ASN A 97 -3.60 -22.89 19.21
CA ASN A 97 -5.02 -22.94 18.89
C ASN A 97 -5.69 -21.55 18.70
N LEU A 98 -4.90 -20.54 18.33
CA LEU A 98 -5.36 -19.19 18.02
C LEU A 98 -5.54 -19.03 16.50
N ARG A 99 -6.28 -18.01 16.07
CA ARG A 99 -6.44 -17.71 14.63
C ARG A 99 -6.30 -16.22 14.36
N LEU A 100 -5.71 -15.88 13.22
CA LEU A 100 -5.72 -14.51 12.74
C LEU A 100 -7.13 -14.17 12.23
N CYS A 101 -7.67 -13.06 12.71
CA CYS A 101 -8.89 -12.46 12.18
C CYS A 101 -8.52 -11.16 11.46
N GLU A 102 -8.91 -11.03 10.20
CA GLU A 102 -8.64 -9.83 9.40
C GLU A 102 -9.59 -8.70 9.83
N VAL A 103 -9.02 -7.52 10.08
CA VAL A 103 -9.71 -6.30 10.47
C VAL A 103 -9.36 -5.24 9.43
N PRO A 104 -10.30 -4.37 8.99
CA PRO A 104 -10.01 -3.31 8.04
C PRO A 104 -8.82 -2.44 8.48
N SER A 105 -7.99 -2.02 7.53
CA SER A 105 -6.83 -1.15 7.77
C SER A 105 -7.24 0.33 7.79
N ASP A 106 -8.14 0.69 8.70
CA ASP A 106 -8.61 2.05 8.95
C ASP A 106 -8.14 2.55 10.34
N GLY A 107 -8.45 3.79 10.68
CA GLY A 107 -8.10 4.36 12.00
C GLY A 107 -8.92 3.79 13.17
N ASP A 108 -9.96 2.99 12.90
CA ASP A 108 -10.76 2.28 13.91
C ASP A 108 -10.24 0.85 14.17
N CYS A 109 -9.22 0.38 13.44
CA CYS A 109 -8.73 -1.01 13.48
C CYS A 109 -8.39 -1.53 14.89
N LEU A 110 -7.81 -0.70 15.77
CA LEU A 110 -7.57 -1.05 17.17
C LEU A 110 -8.88 -1.36 17.90
N TYR A 111 -9.81 -0.39 17.89
CA TYR A 111 -11.11 -0.50 18.54
C TYR A 111 -11.95 -1.66 17.97
N SER A 112 -11.91 -1.86 16.66
CA SER A 112 -12.55 -2.99 15.98
C SER A 112 -11.96 -4.34 16.40
N SER A 113 -10.64 -4.42 16.60
CA SER A 113 -9.96 -5.62 17.13
C SER A 113 -10.35 -5.93 18.58
N VAL A 114 -10.38 -4.90 19.44
CA VAL A 114 -10.83 -5.02 20.85
C VAL A 114 -12.30 -5.45 20.91
N ALA A 115 -13.18 -4.79 20.16
CA ALA A 115 -14.61 -5.12 20.09
C ALA A 115 -14.84 -6.57 19.63
N HIS A 116 -14.09 -7.05 18.63
CA HIS A 116 -14.15 -8.44 18.18
C HIS A 116 -13.77 -9.43 19.30
N GLN A 117 -12.70 -9.17 20.04
CA GLN A 117 -12.27 -10.00 21.18
C GLN A 117 -13.30 -10.00 22.32
N LEU A 118 -13.86 -8.84 22.69
CA LEU A 118 -14.87 -8.73 23.75
C LEU A 118 -16.17 -9.47 23.38
N ARG A 119 -16.59 -9.40 22.11
CA ARG A 119 -17.74 -10.18 21.57
C ARG A 119 -17.48 -11.70 21.65
N ILE A 120 -16.28 -12.17 21.32
CA ILE A 120 -15.89 -13.59 21.47
C ILE A 120 -15.95 -14.03 22.94
N GLN A 121 -15.51 -13.18 23.86
CA GLN A 121 -15.59 -13.41 25.30
C GLN A 121 -17.01 -13.26 25.89
N LYS A 122 -18.01 -12.95 25.05
CA LYS A 122 -19.41 -12.69 25.42
C LYS A 122 -19.58 -11.60 26.48
N ARG A 123 -18.71 -10.58 26.44
CA ARG A 123 -18.91 -9.35 27.21
C ARG A 123 -20.04 -8.52 26.61
N THR A 124 -20.78 -7.85 27.48
CA THR A 124 -21.80 -6.84 27.18
C THR A 124 -21.18 -5.44 27.23
N VAL A 125 -21.94 -4.42 26.83
CA VAL A 125 -21.52 -3.02 27.07
C VAL A 125 -21.46 -2.74 28.57
N GLN A 126 -22.44 -3.22 29.36
CA GLN A 126 -22.52 -3.02 30.81
C GLN A 126 -21.25 -3.50 31.54
N ASP A 127 -20.73 -4.70 31.20
CA ASP A 127 -19.49 -5.23 31.79
C ASP A 127 -18.30 -4.26 31.69
N ILE A 128 -18.26 -3.42 30.64
CA ILE A 128 -17.19 -2.45 30.41
C ILE A 128 -17.41 -1.18 31.24
N LEU A 129 -18.67 -0.73 31.36
CA LEU A 129 -19.02 0.48 32.12
C LEU A 129 -18.81 0.26 33.62
N ASP A 130 -19.18 -0.93 34.12
CA ASP A 130 -19.05 -1.31 35.54
C ASP A 130 -17.58 -1.32 36.01
N ILE A 131 -16.64 -1.69 35.14
CA ILE A 131 -15.21 -1.73 35.46
C ILE A 131 -14.59 -0.32 35.47
N ASN A 132 -15.00 0.54 34.53
CA ASN A 132 -14.41 1.87 34.36
C ASN A 132 -15.12 2.96 35.19
N GLY A 133 -16.32 2.69 35.71
CA GLY A 133 -17.14 3.65 36.43
C GLY A 133 -17.49 4.88 35.58
N CYS A 134 -17.58 4.71 34.26
CA CYS A 134 -17.93 5.70 33.26
C CYS A 134 -18.81 5.05 32.19
N GLY A 135 -19.62 5.85 31.50
CA GLY A 135 -20.68 5.39 30.61
C GLY A 135 -21.94 6.24 30.66
N SER A 136 -21.89 7.43 31.26
CA SER A 136 -23.06 8.32 31.37
C SER A 136 -23.56 8.77 30.00
N ARG A 137 -22.68 8.75 28.98
CA ARG A 137 -22.97 9.07 27.58
C ARG A 137 -23.42 7.87 26.73
N ILE A 138 -23.56 6.68 27.31
CA ILE A 138 -23.65 5.40 26.57
C ILE A 138 -24.94 4.62 26.91
N SER A 139 -25.82 5.19 27.74
CA SER A 139 -27.08 4.56 28.18
C SER A 139 -28.02 4.13 27.04
N GLU A 140 -27.95 4.79 25.89
CA GLU A 140 -28.73 4.46 24.69
C GLU A 140 -28.27 3.14 24.01
N PHE A 141 -27.02 2.72 24.20
CA PHE A 141 -26.39 1.59 23.50
C PHE A 141 -26.23 0.32 24.35
N LEU A 142 -26.80 0.27 25.56
CA LEU A 142 -26.57 -0.81 26.54
C LEU A 142 -26.94 -2.22 26.04
N ASN A 143 -27.89 -2.33 25.10
CA ASN A 143 -28.36 -3.59 24.54
C ASN A 143 -27.66 -3.95 23.21
N ASP A 144 -26.84 -3.07 22.65
CA ASP A 144 -26.20 -3.25 21.34
C ASP A 144 -24.88 -4.05 21.43
N PRO A 145 -24.46 -4.73 20.35
CA PRO A 145 -23.17 -5.40 20.30
C PRO A 145 -22.03 -4.38 20.31
N ILE A 146 -21.21 -4.38 21.37
CA ILE A 146 -20.02 -3.52 21.58
C ILE A 146 -19.37 -3.12 20.23
N THR A 147 -19.40 -1.83 19.89
CA THR A 147 -18.83 -1.30 18.63
C THR A 147 -17.52 -0.57 18.85
N SER A 148 -16.78 -0.28 17.77
CA SER A 148 -15.62 0.61 17.82
C SER A 148 -15.99 1.99 18.41
N GLN A 149 -17.14 2.55 18.02
CA GLN A 149 -17.63 3.82 18.55
C GLN A 149 -17.99 3.74 20.04
N THR A 150 -18.63 2.65 20.48
CA THR A 150 -18.92 2.40 21.92
C THR A 150 -17.62 2.42 22.73
N LEU A 151 -16.57 1.77 22.22
CA LEU A 151 -15.26 1.73 22.87
C LEU A 151 -14.56 3.10 22.88
N ARG A 152 -14.58 3.86 21.76
CA ARG A 152 -14.08 5.24 21.71
C ARG A 152 -14.68 6.12 22.79
N LEU A 153 -16.01 6.08 22.96
CA LEU A 153 -16.73 6.86 23.97
C LEU A 153 -16.32 6.45 25.40
N VAL A 154 -16.20 5.14 25.69
CA VAL A 154 -15.70 4.66 26.98
C VAL A 154 -14.27 5.15 27.25
N THR A 155 -13.36 5.03 26.28
CA THR A 155 -11.98 5.47 26.43
C THR A 155 -11.89 6.96 26.71
N ALA A 156 -12.62 7.79 25.94
CA ALA A 156 -12.63 9.23 26.16
C ALA A 156 -13.27 9.63 27.50
N GLU A 157 -14.37 8.99 27.93
CA GLU A 157 -14.97 9.27 29.24
C GLU A 157 -14.03 8.84 30.39
N TYR A 158 -13.29 7.74 30.25
CA TYR A 158 -12.31 7.28 31.25
C TYR A 158 -11.05 8.16 31.30
N VAL A 159 -10.41 8.44 30.16
CA VAL A 159 -9.19 9.25 30.09
C VAL A 159 -9.46 10.66 30.60
N ARG A 160 -10.58 11.27 30.20
CA ARG A 160 -11.04 12.59 30.67
C ARG A 160 -11.32 12.63 32.18
N LYS A 161 -11.78 11.52 32.77
CA LYS A 161 -12.10 11.40 34.21
C LYS A 161 -10.86 11.22 35.09
N ASN A 162 -9.83 10.53 34.58
CA ASN A 162 -8.58 10.26 35.31
C ASN A 162 -7.42 11.12 34.75
N ALA A 163 -7.69 12.41 34.49
CA ALA A 163 -6.77 13.31 33.80
C ALA A 163 -5.37 13.36 34.44
N ASP A 164 -5.30 13.35 35.77
CA ASP A 164 -4.04 13.41 36.53
C ASP A 164 -3.13 12.18 36.32
N ASP A 165 -3.69 11.01 36.02
CA ASP A 165 -2.94 9.79 35.72
C ASP A 165 -2.37 9.77 34.29
N PHE A 166 -2.98 10.55 33.38
CA PHE A 166 -2.72 10.50 31.94
C PHE A 166 -1.94 11.70 31.43
N LEU A 167 -2.31 12.92 31.83
CA LEU A 167 -1.71 14.19 31.39
C LEU A 167 -0.18 14.24 31.53
N PRO A 168 0.47 13.70 32.59
CA PRO A 168 1.94 13.71 32.72
C PRO A 168 2.69 12.93 31.64
N PHE A 169 1.99 12.11 30.84
CA PHE A 169 2.56 11.29 29.76
C PHE A 169 2.18 11.78 28.35
N MET A 170 1.49 12.92 28.24
CA MET A 170 1.01 13.48 26.98
C MET A 170 1.97 14.52 26.44
N PHE A 171 2.45 14.31 25.21
CA PHE A 171 3.38 15.22 24.52
C PHE A 171 2.90 15.52 23.11
N ALA A 172 3.01 16.77 22.68
CA ALA A 172 2.50 17.22 21.39
C ALA A 172 3.40 16.70 20.25
N PRO A 173 2.86 16.04 19.21
CA PRO A 173 3.66 15.30 18.23
C PRO A 173 4.55 16.20 17.35
N GLU A 174 4.18 17.47 17.17
CA GLU A 174 4.93 18.45 16.37
C GLU A 174 6.08 19.11 17.16
N THR A 175 5.97 19.25 18.48
CA THR A 175 6.92 20.03 19.31
C THR A 175 7.72 19.18 20.30
N GLY A 176 7.18 18.04 20.74
CA GLY A 176 7.75 17.22 21.81
C GLY A 176 7.54 17.78 23.23
N GLU A 177 6.80 18.89 23.38
CA GLU A 177 6.50 19.51 24.67
C GLU A 177 5.27 18.86 25.35
N PRO A 178 5.14 18.90 26.69
CA PRO A 178 3.96 18.40 27.39
C PRO A 178 2.67 19.10 26.95
N LEU A 179 1.56 18.36 26.84
CA LEU A 179 0.26 18.96 26.56
C LEU A 179 -0.22 19.86 27.72
N THR A 180 -0.85 20.98 27.38
CA THR A 180 -1.66 21.73 28.33
C THR A 180 -2.96 20.98 28.65
N THR A 181 -3.60 21.34 29.76
CA THR A 181 -4.90 20.78 30.18
C THR A 181 -5.99 20.95 29.10
N ASP A 182 -6.00 22.08 28.40
CA ASP A 182 -6.97 22.35 27.34
C ASP A 182 -6.70 21.49 26.08
N GLU A 183 -5.44 21.33 25.68
CA GLU A 183 -5.06 20.43 24.58
C GLU A 183 -5.36 18.96 24.91
N PHE A 184 -5.22 18.54 26.17
CA PHE A 184 -5.59 17.21 26.63
C PHE A 184 -7.10 16.96 26.55
N PHE A 185 -7.93 17.95 26.88
CA PHE A 185 -9.38 17.84 26.69
C PHE A 185 -9.76 17.82 25.20
N ASN A 186 -9.07 18.57 24.34
CA ASN A 186 -9.23 18.47 22.89
C ASN A 186 -8.84 17.07 22.36
N TYR A 187 -7.76 16.47 22.86
CA TYR A 187 -7.38 15.09 22.54
C TYR A 187 -8.44 14.06 23.00
N CYS A 188 -9.06 14.27 24.17
CA CYS A 188 -10.21 13.44 24.60
C CYS A 188 -11.40 13.54 23.64
N ASP A 189 -11.69 14.74 23.13
CA ASP A 189 -12.73 14.96 22.11
C ASP A 189 -12.32 14.36 20.74
N ASP A 190 -11.03 14.28 20.41
CA ASP A 190 -10.52 13.61 19.21
C ASP A 190 -10.59 12.08 19.29
N ILE A 191 -10.43 11.47 20.47
CA ILE A 191 -10.63 10.02 20.69
C ILE A 191 -12.05 9.60 20.31
N GLU A 192 -13.06 10.42 20.64
CA GLU A 192 -14.48 10.15 20.35
C GLU A 192 -14.79 10.12 18.84
N LYS A 193 -13.91 10.67 17.99
CA LYS A 193 -14.10 10.74 16.53
C LYS A 193 -13.63 9.45 15.85
N PRO A 194 -14.39 8.90 14.88
CA PRO A 194 -13.97 7.74 14.12
C PRO A 194 -12.73 8.07 13.28
N SER A 195 -11.94 7.03 12.96
CA SER A 195 -10.65 7.14 12.25
C SER A 195 -9.50 7.90 12.95
N THR A 196 -9.68 8.47 14.15
CA THR A 196 -8.55 8.94 14.97
C THR A 196 -7.72 7.73 15.43
N TRP A 197 -6.44 7.66 15.03
CA TRP A 197 -5.57 6.51 15.32
C TRP A 197 -5.41 6.30 16.83
N GLY A 198 -5.77 5.11 17.31
CA GLY A 198 -5.57 4.72 18.72
C GLY A 198 -4.12 4.28 18.98
N GLY A 199 -3.51 4.84 20.03
CA GLY A 199 -2.16 4.57 20.48
C GLY A 199 -2.05 3.58 21.66
N GLN A 200 -1.04 3.82 22.50
CA GLN A 200 -0.70 2.95 23.63
C GLN A 200 -1.66 3.11 24.83
N LEU A 201 -2.27 4.27 25.01
CA LEU A 201 -3.09 4.61 26.18
C LEU A 201 -4.41 3.82 26.14
N GLU A 202 -4.99 3.76 24.95
CA GLU A 202 -6.17 3.03 24.54
C GLU A 202 -5.94 1.52 24.73
N VAL A 203 -4.77 1.02 24.29
CA VAL A 203 -4.35 -0.37 24.53
C VAL A 203 -4.20 -0.67 26.02
N SER A 204 -3.57 0.23 26.79
CA SER A 204 -3.37 0.08 28.23
C SER A 204 -4.69 0.00 28.99
N LEU A 205 -5.68 0.85 28.66
CA LEU A 205 -7.00 0.80 29.28
C LEU A 205 -7.64 -0.58 29.13
N TYR A 206 -7.66 -1.14 27.91
CA TYR A 206 -8.28 -2.46 27.68
C TYR A 206 -7.49 -3.64 28.28
N ILE A 207 -6.18 -3.49 28.49
CA ILE A 207 -5.37 -4.46 29.27
C ILE A 207 -5.81 -4.50 30.73
N TYR A 208 -6.04 -3.34 31.37
CA TYR A 208 -6.52 -3.28 32.75
C TYR A 208 -7.95 -3.81 32.87
N VAL A 209 -8.84 -3.41 31.95
CA VAL A 209 -10.25 -3.86 31.90
C VAL A 209 -10.37 -5.38 31.76
N SER A 210 -9.47 -6.07 31.04
CA SER A 210 -9.58 -7.52 30.86
C SER A 210 -9.17 -8.34 32.09
N MET A 211 -8.49 -7.78 33.10
CA MET A 211 -8.00 -8.45 34.34
C MET A 211 -7.35 -9.83 34.09
N SER A 212 -6.76 -9.98 32.90
CA SER A 212 -6.17 -11.17 32.33
C SER A 212 -5.40 -10.69 31.11
N TYR A 213 -4.16 -11.15 30.95
CA TYR A 213 -3.25 -10.72 29.89
C TYR A 213 -3.97 -10.58 28.54
N PHE A 214 -3.97 -9.36 27.98
CA PHE A 214 -4.65 -9.06 26.71
C PHE A 214 -3.91 -9.72 25.53
N CYS A 215 -4.14 -11.02 25.40
CA CYS A 215 -3.74 -11.81 24.26
C CYS A 215 -4.94 -11.84 23.31
N ILE A 216 -4.81 -11.18 22.16
CA ILE A 216 -5.77 -11.29 21.05
C ILE A 216 -5.76 -12.76 20.61
N ARG A 217 -6.86 -13.48 20.83
CA ARG A 217 -6.99 -14.94 20.62
C ARG A 217 -7.71 -15.30 19.32
#